data_AF-Q4G5K9-F1
#
_entry.id   AF-Q4G5K9-F1
#
_cell.length_a   1.000
_cell.length_b   1.000
_cell.length_c   1.000
_cell.angle_alpha   90.00
_cell.angle_beta   90.00
_cell.angle_gamma   90.00
#
_symmetry.space_group_name_H-M   'P 1'
#
loop_
_entity.id
_entity.type
_entity.pdbx_description
1 polymer ?
#
loop_
_entity_poly.entity_id
_entity_poly.type
_entity_poly.pdbx_seq_one_letter_code
_entity_poly.pdbx_strand_id
1 'polypeptide(L)' 'FSGKYQVQSQENFEAFMKAVGLPDELIQKGKDIKGTSEIVQNGKHFKLTITTGSKVVQNEFTLGEECE' A
#
# COMPACT_ATOMS: atom_id res chain seq x y z
N PHE A 1 9.85 11.94 -3.27
CA PHE A 1 8.53 11.36 -2.95
C PHE A 1 8.09 11.58 -1.51
N SER A 2 8.85 12.28 -0.66
CA SER A 2 8.44 12.47 0.72
C SER A 2 7.10 13.21 0.83
N GLY A 3 6.16 12.66 1.61
CA GLY A 3 4.82 13.22 1.75
C GLY A 3 3.79 12.23 2.30
N LYS A 4 2.58 12.76 2.55
CA LYS A 4 1.39 11.98 2.92
C LYS A 4 0.38 12.04 1.79
N TYR A 5 -0.10 10.88 1.39
CA TYR A 5 -0.98 10.68 0.24
C TYR A 5 -2.23 9.93 0.69
N GLN A 6 -3.37 10.25 0.09
CA GLN A 6 -4.61 9.51 0.27
C GLN A 6 -5.11 9.03 -1.09
N VAL A 7 -5.61 7.79 -1.14
CA VAL A 7 -6.21 7.24 -2.35
C VAL A 7 -7.39 8.10 -2.80
N GLN A 8 -7.31 8.62 -4.03
CA GLN A 8 -8.40 9.35 -4.66
C GLN A 8 -9.33 8.42 -5.43
N SER A 9 -8.76 7.52 -6.23
CA SER A 9 -9.43 6.49 -7.01
C SER A 9 -8.52 5.27 -7.16
N GLN A 10 -9.12 4.12 -7.48
CA GLN A 10 -8.40 2.88 -7.74
C GLN A 10 -9.14 2.09 -8.82
N GLU A 11 -8.39 1.43 -9.69
CA GLU A 11 -8.91 0.63 -10.80
C GLU A 11 -8.45 -0.82 -10.64
N ASN A 12 -9.32 -1.78 -10.96
CA ASN A 12 -9.03 -3.23 -10.90
C ASN A 12 -8.58 -3.79 -9.54
N PHE A 13 -8.83 -3.08 -8.43
CA PHE A 13 -8.45 -3.52 -7.09
C PHE A 13 -9.01 -4.91 -6.73
N GLU A 14 -10.31 -5.14 -6.96
CA GLU A 14 -10.93 -6.42 -6.63
C GLU A 14 -10.30 -7.58 -7.43
N ALA A 15 -10.09 -7.38 -8.73
CA ALA A 15 -9.48 -8.38 -9.60
C ALA A 15 -8.05 -8.73 -9.16
N PHE A 16 -7.24 -7.72 -8.83
CA PHE A 16 -5.89 -7.92 -8.32
C PHE A 16 -5.88 -8.69 -7.00
N MET A 17 -6.71 -8.28 -6.04
CA MET A 17 -6.76 -8.92 -4.72
C MET A 17 -7.22 -10.38 -4.79
N LYS A 18 -8.13 -10.72 -5.71
CA LYS A 18 -8.51 -12.12 -5.96
C LYS A 18 -7.34 -12.92 -6.56
N ALA A 19 -6.59 -12.35 -7.50
CA ALA A 19 -5.46 -13.02 -8.15
C ALA A 19 -4.32 -13.33 -7.17
N VAL A 20 -4.09 -12.49 -6.16
CA VAL A 20 -3.13 -12.75 -5.08
C VAL A 20 -3.68 -13.64 -3.96
N GLY A 21 -4.90 -14.15 -4.10
CA GLY A 21 -5.48 -15.16 -3.21
C GLY A 21 -6.20 -14.62 -1.98
N LEU A 22 -6.57 -13.33 -1.93
CA LEU A 22 -7.40 -12.84 -0.82
C LEU A 22 -8.85 -13.36 -0.92
N PRO A 23 -9.45 -13.77 0.21
CA PRO A 23 -10.87 -14.11 0.25
C PRO A 23 -11.78 -12.94 -0.13
N ASP A 24 -12.84 -13.22 -0.89
CA ASP A 24 -13.83 -12.22 -1.36
C ASP A 24 -14.40 -11.37 -0.20
N GLU A 25 -14.65 -11.97 0.97
CA GLU A 25 -15.15 -11.25 2.14
C GLU A 25 -14.20 -10.12 2.60
N LEU A 26 -12.89 -10.37 2.58
CA LEU A 26 -11.89 -9.37 2.96
C LEU A 26 -11.76 -8.29 1.89
N ILE A 27 -11.89 -8.66 0.62
CA ILE A 27 -11.86 -7.71 -0.51
C ILE A 27 -13.05 -6.76 -0.42
N GLN A 28 -14.26 -7.28 -0.22
CA GLN A 28 -15.47 -6.44 -0.09
C GLN A 28 -15.41 -5.50 1.12
N LYS A 29 -14.81 -5.94 2.25
CA LYS A 29 -14.60 -5.08 3.42
C LYS A 29 -13.58 -3.96 3.18
N GLY A 30 -12.60 -4.20 2.31
CA GLY A 30 -11.47 -3.29 2.09
C GLY A 30 -11.60 -2.34 0.90
N LYS A 31 -12.44 -2.67 -0.09
CA LYS A 31 -12.42 -2.00 -1.41
C LYS A 31 -12.76 -0.51 -1.39
N ASP A 32 -13.61 -0.06 -0.46
CA ASP A 32 -14.06 1.33 -0.38
C ASP A 32 -13.23 2.17 0.61
N ILE A 33 -12.23 1.54 1.24
CA ILE A 33 -11.37 2.22 2.21
C ILE A 33 -10.37 3.12 1.47
N LYS A 34 -10.44 4.42 1.73
CA LYS A 34 -9.44 5.39 1.27
C LYS A 34 -8.17 5.28 2.10
N GLY A 35 -7.32 4.34 1.72
CA GLY A 35 -6.02 4.14 2.36
C GLY A 35 -5.14 5.38 2.30
N THR A 36 -4.24 5.51 3.27
CA THR A 36 -3.22 6.56 3.29
C THR A 36 -1.83 5.94 3.13
N SER A 37 -0.92 6.71 2.54
CA SER A 37 0.48 6.33 2.40
C SER A 37 1.37 7.48 2.86
N GLU A 38 2.32 7.18 3.73
CA GLU A 38 3.36 8.10 4.15
C GLU A 38 4.69 7.60 3.60
N ILE A 39 5.39 8.48 2.88
CA ILE A 39 6.69 8.20 2.29
C ILE A 39 7.72 9.11 2.96
N VAL A 40 8.79 8.50 3.46
CA VAL A 40 10.00 9.19 3.90
C VAL A 40 11.14 8.76 2.99
N GLN A 41 11.68 9.69 2.21
CA GLN A 41 12.80 9.44 1.30
C GLN A 41 14.07 10.16 1.79
N ASN A 42 15.13 9.39 1.99
CA ASN A 42 16.48 9.85 2.33
C ASN A 42 17.46 9.38 1.25
N GLY A 43 17.66 10.20 0.21
CA GLY A 43 18.45 9.80 -0.95
C GLY A 43 17.82 8.60 -1.68
N LYS A 44 18.51 7.46 -1.68
CA LYS A 44 18.05 6.17 -2.25
C LYS A 44 17.29 5.30 -1.25
N HIS A 45 17.28 5.66 0.03
CA HIS A 45 16.63 4.90 1.07
C HIS A 45 15.19 5.39 1.27
N PHE A 46 14.23 4.48 1.28
CA PHE A 46 12.80 4.75 1.36
C PHE A 46 12.18 4.01 2.53
N LYS A 47 11.33 4.71 3.27
CA LYS A 47 10.38 4.12 4.20
C LYS A 47 8.98 4.46 3.76
N LEU A 48 8.18 3.43 3.47
CA LEU A 48 6.79 3.53 3.04
C LEU A 48 5.90 2.93 4.12
N THR A 49 4.99 3.73 4.67
CA THR A 49 3.94 3.28 5.60
C THR A 49 2.60 3.37 4.91
N ILE A 50 1.91 2.24 4.74
CA ILE A 50 0.57 2.16 4.13
C ILE A 50 -0.44 1.81 5.22
N THR A 51 -1.50 2.60 5.32
CA THR A 51 -2.60 2.35 6.26
C THR A 51 -3.89 2.13 5.49
N THR A 52 -4.49 0.95 5.66
CA THR A 52 -5.77 0.58 5.05
C THR A 52 -6.72 0.09 6.15
N GLY A 53 -7.57 1.00 6.63
CA GLY A 53 -8.47 0.73 7.74
C GLY A 53 -7.67 0.51 9.03
N SER A 54 -7.82 -0.65 9.66
CA SER A 54 -7.03 -1.04 10.84
C SER A 54 -5.69 -1.69 10.52
N LYS A 55 -5.43 -2.02 9.25
CA LYS A 55 -4.16 -2.62 8.83
C LYS A 55 -3.12 -1.54 8.54
N VAL A 56 -1.92 -1.72 9.09
CA VAL A 56 -0.75 -0.88 8.81
C VAL A 56 0.36 -1.80 8.29
N VAL A 57 0.95 -1.44 7.15
CA VAL A 57 2.07 -2.13 6.52
C VAL A 57 3.23 -1.15 6.41
N GLN A 58 4.44 -1.58 6.75
CA GLN A 58 5.65 -0.77 6.64
C GLN A 58 6.68 -1.52 5.80
N ASN A 59 7.15 -0.87 4.74
CA ASN A 59 8.23 -1.36 3.89
C ASN A 59 9.39 -0.37 3.94
N GLU A 60 10.61 -0.87 4.04
CA GLU A 60 11.83 -0.08 4.09
C GLU A 60 12.84 -0.69 3.13
N PHE A 61 13.32 0.09 2.16
CA PHE A 61 14.12 -0.43 1.04
C PHE A 61 15.08 0.61 0.47
N THR A 62 16.11 0.13 -0.20
CA THR A 62 17.07 0.96 -0.96
C THR A 62 16.85 0.76 -2.45
N LEU A 63 16.74 1.86 -3.21
CA LEU A 63 16.57 1.79 -4.67
C LEU A 63 17.75 1.08 -5.35
N GLY A 64 17.44 0.01 -6.09
CA GLY A 64 18.39 -0.78 -6.85
C GLY A 64 18.98 -1.97 -6.09
N GLU A 65 18.51 -2.22 -4.87
CA GLU A 65 18.94 -3.34 -4.02
C GLU A 65 17.74 -4.25 -3.76
N GLU A 66 17.95 -5.57 -3.80
CA GLU A 66 16.93 -6.56 -3.46
C GLU A 66 16.74 -6.62 -1.95
N CYS A 67 15.49 -6.72 -1.49
CA CYS A 67 15.12 -6.89 -0.09
C CYS A 67 13.84 -7.72 0.03
N GLU A 68 13.56 -8.21 1.24
CA GLU A 68 12.38 -9.03 1.58
C GLU A 68 11.14 -8.19 1.91
#